data_AF-A0A3D8PGD7-F1
#
_entry.id   AF-A0A3D8PGD7-F1
#
_cell.length_a   1.000
_cell.length_b   1.000
_cell.length_c   1.000
_cell.angle_alpha   90.00
_cell.angle_beta   90.00
_cell.angle_gamma   90.00
#
_symmetry.space_group_name_H-M   'P 1'
#
loop_
_entity.id
_entity.type
_entity.pdbx_description
1 polymer ?
#
loop_
_entity_poly.entity_id
_entity_poly.type
_entity_poly.pdbx_seq_one_letter_code
_entity_poly.pdbx_strand_id
1 'polypeptide(L)'
;MGLKIEIYEIIIFMLVYGGLFIYILRSISSKNKTIAYIKSAFLIILYIFIGTIIWFTYKAEEYHINNHSGLEPISVTNEATLVVVGFSIYSIILLLFGIHLKRKRHSVNT
;
A
#
# COMPACT_ATOMS: atom_id res chain seq x y z
N MET A 1 -11.61 3.47 23.61
CA MET A 1 -11.47 4.57 22.62
C MET A 1 -10.91 3.90 21.38
N GLY A 2 -11.81 3.38 20.52
CA GLY A 2 -11.41 2.58 19.36
C GLY A 2 -10.72 3.44 18.32
N LEU A 3 -9.82 2.83 17.55
CA LEU A 3 -9.08 3.43 16.46
C LEU A 3 -10.04 4.06 15.42
N LYS A 4 -10.45 5.31 15.64
CA LYS A 4 -11.00 6.15 14.57
C LYS A 4 -9.82 6.58 13.71
N ILE A 5 -9.40 5.72 12.78
CA ILE A 5 -8.62 6.19 11.66
C ILE A 5 -9.55 7.13 10.91
N GLU A 6 -9.29 8.42 11.01
CA GLU A 6 -10.09 9.40 10.30
C GLU A 6 -9.85 9.25 8.81
N ILE A 7 -10.91 9.43 8.01
CA ILE A 7 -10.86 9.23 6.56
C ILE A 7 -9.71 10.03 5.93
N TYR A 8 -9.37 11.19 6.51
CA TYR A 8 -8.24 12.00 6.04
C TYR A 8 -6.88 11.30 6.20
N GLU A 9 -6.66 10.50 7.25
CA GLU A 9 -5.38 9.80 7.47
C GLU A 9 -5.19 8.73 6.41
N ILE A 10 -6.26 7.98 6.10
CA ILE A 10 -6.26 6.97 5.04
C ILE A 10 -5.94 7.63 3.70
N ILE A 11 -6.56 8.77 3.40
CA ILE A 11 -6.31 9.52 2.16
C ILE A 11 -4.85 9.97 2.11
N ILE A 12 -4.30 10.53 3.19
CA ILE A 12 -2.90 10.97 3.25
C ILE A 12 -1.96 9.78 3.03
N PHE A 13 -2.17 8.66 3.72
CA PHE A 13 -1.35 7.45 3.52
C PHE A 13 -1.43 6.94 2.08
N MET A 14 -2.61 6.92 1.48
CA MET A 14 -2.78 6.50 0.09
C MET A 14 -2.08 7.44 -0.89
N LEU A 15 -2.13 8.75 -0.66
CA LEU A 15 -1.45 9.75 -1.50
C LEU A 15 0.08 9.65 -1.38
N VAL A 16 0.60 9.53 -0.16
CA VAL A 16 2.04 9.40 0.08
C VAL A 16 2.57 8.10 -0.53
N TYR A 17 1.90 6.97 -0.26
CA TYR A 17 2.24 5.69 -0.86
C TYR A 17 2.16 5.75 -2.40
N GLY A 18 1.07 6.29 -2.94
CA GLY A 18 0.87 6.39 -4.39
C GLY A 18 1.92 7.27 -5.07
N GLY A 19 2.25 8.41 -4.48
CA GLY A 19 3.32 9.30 -4.95
C GLY A 19 4.67 8.60 -4.99
N LEU A 20 5.04 7.91 -3.90
CA LEU A 20 6.29 7.15 -3.82
C LEU A 20 6.32 6.01 -4.85
N PHE A 21 5.22 5.28 -4.97
CA PHE A 21 5.07 4.17 -5.92
C PHE A 21 5.29 4.63 -7.36
N ILE A 22 4.60 5.70 -7.77
CA ILE A 22 4.71 6.26 -9.13
C ILE A 22 6.10 6.85 -9.38
N TYR A 23 6.69 7.52 -8.38
CA TYR A 23 8.05 8.06 -8.48
C TYR A 23 9.07 6.96 -8.79
N ILE A 24 9.05 5.87 -8.02
CA ILE A 24 9.95 4.74 -8.21
C ILE A 24 9.69 4.05 -9.54
N LEU A 25 8.42 3.79 -9.87
CA LEU A 25 8.03 3.16 -11.13
C LEU A 25 8.47 3.97 -12.36
N ARG A 26 8.35 5.30 -12.31
CA ARG A 26 8.84 6.18 -13.37
C ARG A 26 10.37 6.15 -13.49
N SER A 27 11.06 5.95 -12.38
CA SER A 27 12.52 5.85 -12.30
C SER A 27 13.08 4.52 -12.85
N ILE A 28 12.23 3.51 -13.15
CA ILE A 28 12.64 2.20 -13.69
C ILE A 28 13.19 2.29 -15.15
N SER A 29 13.24 3.47 -15.76
CA SER A 29 13.87 3.68 -17.08
C SER A 29 15.41 3.75 -17.00
N SER A 30 16.04 2.66 -16.57
CA SER A 30 17.50 2.52 -16.56
C SER A 30 17.97 1.70 -17.76
N LYS A 31 18.98 2.19 -18.50
CA LYS A 31 19.72 1.37 -19.48
C LYS A 31 20.39 0.15 -18.83
N ASN A 32 20.67 0.25 -17.53
CA ASN A 32 21.22 -0.83 -16.71
C ASN A 32 20.09 -1.70 -16.12
N LYS A 33 20.04 -2.96 -16.54
CA LYS A 33 19.04 -3.97 -16.12
C LYS A 33 19.05 -4.21 -14.61
N THR A 34 20.22 -4.19 -13.96
CA THR A 34 20.34 -4.43 -12.51
C THR A 34 19.62 -3.37 -11.70
N ILE A 35 19.76 -2.10 -12.08
CA ILE A 35 19.08 -0.97 -11.40
C ILE A 35 17.56 -1.07 -11.59
N ALA A 36 17.09 -1.55 -12.74
CA ALA A 36 15.67 -1.78 -12.97
C ALA A 36 15.12 -2.87 -12.04
N TYR A 37 15.84 -3.99 -11.88
CA TYR A 37 15.44 -5.06 -10.95
C TYR A 37 15.40 -4.59 -9.50
N ILE A 38 16.41 -3.83 -9.04
CA ILE A 38 16.44 -3.30 -7.66
C ILE A 38 15.24 -2.40 -7.39
N LYS A 39 14.90 -1.50 -8.33
CA LYS A 39 13.75 -0.60 -8.19
C LYS A 39 12.42 -1.34 -8.19
N SER A 40 12.28 -2.38 -9.03
CA SER A 40 11.09 -3.24 -9.01
C SER A 40 10.98 -4.04 -7.71
N ALA A 41 12.10 -4.59 -7.20
CA ALA A 41 12.13 -5.28 -5.92
C ALA A 41 11.73 -4.34 -4.77
N PHE A 42 12.16 -3.08 -4.82
CA PHE A 42 11.76 -2.08 -3.83
C PHE A 42 10.24 -1.86 -3.81
N LEU A 43 9.56 -1.82 -4.97
CA LEU A 43 8.10 -1.70 -5.02
C LEU A 43 7.40 -2.89 -4.36
N ILE A 44 7.92 -4.10 -4.56
CA ILE A 44 7.40 -5.33 -3.93
C ILE A 44 7.61 -5.27 -2.41
N ILE A 45 8.81 -4.89 -1.96
CA ILE A 45 9.12 -4.74 -0.53
C ILE A 45 8.22 -3.71 0.11
N LEU A 46 8.02 -2.55 -0.53
CA LEU A 46 7.13 -1.49 -0.05
C LEU A 46 5.69 -1.99 0.08
N TYR A 47 5.19 -2.74 -0.91
CA TYR A 47 3.86 -3.35 -0.85
C TYR A 47 3.72 -4.33 0.33
N ILE A 48 4.68 -5.25 0.50
CA ILE A 48 4.66 -6.22 1.60
C ILE A 48 4.74 -5.50 2.94
N PHE A 49 5.61 -4.51 3.06
CA PHE A 49 5.80 -3.73 4.29
C PHE A 49 4.52 -3.04 4.74
N ILE A 50 3.85 -2.32 3.83
CA ILE A 50 2.59 -1.64 4.14
C ILE A 50 1.46 -2.64 4.44
N GLY A 51 1.33 -3.71 3.66
CA GLY A 51 0.34 -4.77 3.93
C GLY A 51 0.54 -5.43 5.31
N THR A 52 1.80 -5.62 5.70
CA THR A 52 2.17 -6.16 7.02
C THR A 52 1.80 -5.19 8.13
N ILE A 53 2.09 -3.89 7.98
CA ILE A 53 1.69 -2.86 8.95
C ILE A 53 0.17 -2.87 9.14
N ILE A 54 -0.61 -2.84 8.04
CA ILE A 54 -2.08 -2.88 8.11
C ILE A 54 -2.53 -4.08 8.95
N TRP A 55 -2.02 -5.27 8.64
CA TRP A 55 -2.40 -6.48 9.37
C TRP A 55 -2.10 -6.42 10.86
N PHE A 56 -0.88 -5.99 11.22
CA PHE A 56 -0.48 -5.89 12.62
C PHE A 56 -1.23 -4.80 13.39
N THR A 57 -1.60 -3.70 12.74
CA THR A 57 -2.45 -2.66 13.36
C THR A 57 -3.80 -3.23 13.77
N TYR A 58 -4.45 -3.99 12.88
CA TYR A 58 -5.73 -4.66 13.22
C TYR A 58 -5.56 -5.70 14.33
N LYS A 59 -4.49 -6.52 14.29
CA LYS A 59 -4.23 -7.50 15.36
C LYS A 59 -3.91 -6.85 16.71
N ALA A 60 -3.23 -5.72 16.72
CA ALA A 60 -2.96 -4.97 17.94
C ALA A 60 -4.25 -4.42 18.55
N GLU A 61 -5.17 -3.92 17.72
CA GLU A 61 -6.48 -3.43 18.18
C GLU A 61 -7.36 -4.58 18.70
N GLU A 62 -7.38 -5.72 18.00
CA GLU A 62 -8.07 -6.95 18.45
C GLU A 62 -7.61 -7.34 19.86
N TYR A 63 -6.29 -7.37 20.06
CA TYR A 63 -5.70 -7.68 21.36
C TYR A 63 -6.07 -6.66 22.44
N HIS A 64 -6.00 -5.37 22.12
CA HIS A 64 -6.34 -4.30 23.05
C HIS A 64 -7.81 -4.34 23.48
N ILE A 65 -8.73 -4.54 22.53
CA ILE A 65 -10.17 -4.66 22.83
C ILE A 65 -10.44 -5.90 23.66
N ASN A 66 -9.91 -7.06 23.26
CA ASN A 66 -10.20 -8.33 23.94
C ASN A 66 -9.61 -8.38 25.35
N ASN A 67 -8.46 -7.75 25.60
CA ASN A 67 -7.86 -7.74 26.92
C ASN A 67 -8.42 -6.68 27.88
N HIS A 68 -9.08 -5.63 27.39
CA HIS A 68 -9.47 -4.49 28.22
C HIS A 68 -10.97 -4.19 28.23
N SER A 69 -11.77 -4.86 27.40
CA SER A 69 -13.22 -4.61 27.34
C SER A 69 -14.03 -5.35 28.39
N GLY A 70 -13.54 -6.50 28.90
CA GLY A 70 -14.35 -7.39 29.74
C GLY A 70 -15.55 -8.01 29.00
N LEU A 71 -15.59 -7.89 27.67
CA LEU A 71 -16.63 -8.43 26.78
C LEU A 71 -16.15 -9.76 26.17
N GLU A 72 -17.06 -10.44 25.47
CA GLU A 72 -16.69 -11.60 24.67
C GLU A 72 -15.65 -11.22 23.60
N PRO A 73 -14.68 -12.11 23.30
CA PRO A 73 -13.65 -11.85 22.32
C PRO A 73 -14.26 -11.53 20.95
N ILE A 74 -13.88 -10.39 20.39
CA ILE A 74 -14.21 -10.03 19.01
C ILE A 74 -13.04 -10.34 18.10
N SER A 75 -13.32 -10.61 16.82
CA SER A 75 -12.29 -10.68 15.80
C SER A 75 -12.49 -9.62 14.73
N VAL A 76 -11.41 -8.92 14.40
CA VAL A 76 -11.37 -7.88 13.35
C VAL A 76 -10.69 -8.39 12.06
N THR A 77 -10.61 -9.72 11.90
CA THR A 77 -9.88 -10.37 10.81
C THR A 77 -10.52 -10.09 9.44
N ASN A 78 -11.85 -9.97 9.39
CA ASN A 78 -12.58 -9.71 8.14
C ASN A 78 -12.32 -8.28 7.65
N GLU A 79 -12.34 -7.31 8.57
CA GLU A 79 -12.05 -5.91 8.33
C GLU A 79 -10.60 -5.74 7.87
N ALA A 80 -9.65 -6.39 8.55
CA ALA A 80 -8.25 -6.41 8.16
C ALA A 80 -8.06 -6.97 6.73
N THR A 81 -8.72 -8.09 6.43
CA THR A 81 -8.69 -8.72 5.10
C THR A 81 -9.23 -7.78 4.03
N LEU A 82 -10.38 -7.15 4.27
CA LEU A 82 -10.98 -6.20 3.32
C LEU A 82 -10.06 -5.02 3.02
N VAL A 83 -9.40 -4.47 4.05
CA VAL A 83 -8.47 -3.34 3.88
C VAL A 83 -7.23 -3.76 3.09
N VAL A 84 -6.67 -4.94 3.37
CA VAL A 84 -5.53 -5.48 2.60
C VAL A 84 -5.93 -5.70 1.14
N VAL A 85 -7.11 -6.26 0.86
CA VAL A 85 -7.61 -6.45 -0.51
C VAL A 85 -7.79 -5.11 -1.22
N GLY A 86 -8.40 -4.12 -0.55
CA GLY A 86 -8.54 -2.77 -1.10
C GLY A 86 -7.19 -2.12 -1.41
N PHE A 87 -6.21 -2.29 -0.52
CA PHE A 87 -4.84 -1.85 -0.73
C PHE A 87 -4.19 -2.55 -1.94
N SER A 88 -4.37 -3.86 -2.11
CA SER A 88 -3.89 -4.60 -3.28
C SER A 88 -4.48 -4.07 -4.59
N ILE A 89 -5.80 -3.84 -4.62
CA ILE A 89 -6.49 -3.27 -5.79
C ILE A 89 -5.90 -1.88 -6.11
N TYR A 90 -5.71 -1.03 -5.09
CA TYR A 90 -5.11 0.28 -5.26
C TYR A 90 -3.69 0.21 -5.84
N SER A 91 -2.84 -0.69 -5.34
CA SER A 91 -1.49 -0.91 -5.86
C SER A 91 -1.50 -1.37 -7.34
N ILE A 92 -2.45 -2.22 -7.73
CA ILE A 92 -2.61 -2.65 -9.13
C ILE A 92 -2.99 -1.47 -10.02
N ILE A 93 -3.94 -0.63 -9.58
CA ILE A 93 -4.34 0.58 -10.32
C ILE A 93 -3.14 1.52 -10.50
N LEU A 94 -2.35 1.74 -9.45
CA LEU A 94 -1.13 2.54 -9.53
C LEU A 94 -0.09 1.97 -10.51
N LEU A 95 0.07 0.65 -10.54
CA LEU A 95 0.95 -0.02 -11.49
C LEU A 95 0.51 0.23 -12.93
N LEU A 96 -0.77 0.00 -13.23
CA LEU A 96 -1.34 0.25 -14.56
C LEU A 96 -1.21 1.72 -14.96
N PHE A 97 -1.50 2.63 -14.04
CA PHE A 97 -1.39 4.08 -14.26
C PHE A 97 0.06 4.49 -14.55
N GLY A 98 1.03 4.02 -13.76
CA GLY A 98 2.44 4.34 -13.98
C GLY A 98 3.00 3.76 -15.29
N ILE A 99 2.55 2.57 -15.71
CA ILE A 99 2.88 2.00 -17.02
C ILE A 99 2.30 2.88 -18.13
N HIS A 100 1.03 3.28 -18.02
CA HIS A 100 0.36 4.14 -18.99
C HIS A 100 1.09 5.50 -19.14
N LEU A 101 1.45 6.13 -18.04
CA LEU A 101 2.21 7.39 -18.03
C LEU A 101 3.58 7.25 -18.71
N LYS A 102 4.28 6.14 -18.46
CA LYS A 102 5.58 5.86 -19.09
C LYS A 102 5.44 5.70 -20.62
N ARG A 103 4.39 5.02 -21.08
CA ARG A 103 4.10 4.86 -22.52
C ARG A 103 3.81 6.20 -23.20
N LYS A 104 2.98 7.05 -22.58
CA LYS A 104 2.63 8.37 -23.14
C LYS A 104 3.86 9.26 -23.31
N ARG A 105 4.80 9.24 -22.35
CA ARG A 105 6.05 10.02 -22.44
C ARG A 105 6.93 9.58 -23.62
N HIS A 106 7.02 8.28 -23.90
CA HIS A 106 7.78 7.79 -25.05
C HIS A 106 7.17 8.27 -26.38
N SER A 107 5.84 8.32 -26.49
CA SER A 107 5.15 8.79 -27.69
C SER A 107 5.27 10.30 -27.94
N VAL A 108 5.53 11.11 -26.92
CA VAL A 108 5.71 12.58 -27.05
C VAL A 108 7.16 12.93 -27.39
N ASN A 109 8.11 12.05 -27.08
CA ASN A 109 9.56 12.27 -27.28
C ASN A 109 10.11 11.64 -28.58
N THR A 110 9.25 11.05 -29.41
CA THR A 110 9.56 10.52 -30.76
C THR A 110 8.88 11.39 -31.80
#